data_AF-V6TZY7-F1
#
_entry.id   AF-V6TZY7-F1
#
_cell.length_a   1.000
_cell.length_b   1.000
_cell.length_c   1.000
_cell.angle_alpha   90.00
_cell.angle_beta   90.00
_cell.angle_gamma   90.00
#
_symmetry.space_group_name_H-M   'P 1'
#
loop_
_entity.id
_entity.type
_entity.pdbx_description
1 polymer ?
#
loop_
_entity_poly.entity_id
_entity_poly.type
_entity_poly.pdbx_seq_one_letter_code
_entity_poly.pdbx_strand_id
1 'polypeptide(L)'
;MAFIEAAKENRLDYIKSHKASEAGQKDADGKTALMWAVENGHNAVALELVSAEAGLVSNDGSFALITAAKNGNLELIQALFEKEGKLRDANKLSALNHASKAKQFEAAKVLRLKTIETMDATMLEQLRQRVAATYTEMAKKSQQAEVKSHNMAIFRSFFEAFYSLSCSGIDQGAEISEEQLNKSLEKCLGEIRKLLNSKKYTKCVKCRTNAPNLVCMPCKHYVLCKDCGKDVTNKICPACNKPVEEFMEVFK
;
A
#
# COMPACT_ATOMS: atom_id res chain seq x y z
N MET A 1 -25.81 -11.62 29.60
CA MET A 1 -25.13 -11.65 28.29
C MET A 1 -23.67 -11.36 28.57
N ALA A 2 -22.73 -12.05 27.92
CA ALA A 2 -21.30 -11.76 28.14
C ALA A 2 -20.90 -10.51 27.33
N PHE A 3 -19.99 -9.67 27.86
CA PHE A 3 -19.54 -8.43 27.20
C PHE A 3 -18.98 -8.66 25.79
N ILE A 4 -18.17 -9.71 25.62
CA ILE A 4 -17.62 -10.09 24.32
C ILE A 4 -18.72 -10.50 23.34
N GLU A 5 -19.75 -11.21 23.82
CA GLU A 5 -20.88 -11.63 22.98
C GLU A 5 -21.71 -10.42 22.53
N ALA A 6 -21.93 -9.45 23.43
CA ALA A 6 -22.58 -8.19 23.08
C ALA A 6 -21.84 -7.44 21.96
N ALA A 7 -20.51 -7.51 21.95
CA ALA A 7 -19.70 -6.91 20.89
C ALA A 7 -19.84 -7.67 19.56
N LYS A 8 -19.86 -9.00 19.59
CA LYS A 8 -20.09 -9.85 18.40
C LYS A 8 -21.46 -9.60 17.76
N GLU A 9 -22.48 -9.39 18.59
CA GLU A 9 -23.87 -9.14 18.19
C GLU A 9 -24.22 -7.67 17.90
N ASN A 10 -23.24 -6.76 17.88
CA ASN A 10 -23.43 -5.32 17.62
C ASN A 10 -24.35 -4.60 18.64
N ARG A 11 -24.32 -4.99 19.92
CA ARG A 11 -25.17 -4.43 20.98
C ARG A 11 -24.56 -3.17 21.61
N LEU A 12 -24.55 -2.07 20.86
CA LEU A 12 -23.91 -0.80 21.28
C LEU A 12 -24.37 -0.28 22.64
N ASP A 13 -25.67 -0.31 22.93
CA ASP A 13 -26.20 0.21 24.21
C ASP A 13 -25.71 -0.60 25.42
N TYR A 14 -25.58 -1.92 25.24
CA TYR A 14 -25.03 -2.80 26.27
C TYR A 14 -23.55 -2.48 26.48
N ILE A 15 -22.80 -2.32 25.39
CA ILE A 15 -21.38 -1.99 25.44
C ILE A 15 -21.17 -0.67 26.19
N LYS A 16 -21.92 0.39 25.85
CA LYS A 16 -21.85 1.68 26.54
C LYS A 16 -22.13 1.58 28.04
N SER A 17 -23.12 0.79 28.42
CA SER A 17 -23.55 0.68 29.81
C SER A 17 -22.60 -0.15 30.68
N HIS A 18 -21.86 -1.10 30.10
CA HIS A 18 -21.03 -2.06 30.85
C HIS A 18 -19.52 -1.90 30.61
N LYS A 19 -19.10 -1.05 29.67
CA LYS A 19 -17.68 -0.81 29.33
C LYS A 19 -16.80 -0.51 30.54
N ALA A 20 -17.30 0.28 31.50
CA ALA A 20 -16.51 0.67 32.67
C ALA A 20 -16.13 -0.51 33.59
N SER A 21 -16.99 -1.53 33.68
CA SER A 21 -16.78 -2.69 34.55
C SER A 21 -16.26 -3.93 33.81
N GLU A 22 -16.54 -4.04 32.51
CA GLU A 22 -16.35 -5.29 31.77
C GLU A 22 -15.29 -5.21 30.66
N ALA A 23 -14.81 -4.03 30.26
CA ALA A 23 -13.80 -3.91 29.21
C ALA A 23 -12.47 -4.57 29.59
N GLY A 24 -11.77 -5.09 28.57
CA GLY A 24 -10.49 -5.77 28.73
C GLY A 24 -10.58 -7.26 29.05
N GLN A 25 -11.80 -7.80 29.19
CA GLN A 25 -12.03 -9.25 29.19
C GLN A 25 -11.53 -9.88 27.89
N LYS A 26 -11.02 -11.11 28.00
CA LYS A 26 -10.52 -11.91 26.89
C LYS A 26 -11.22 -13.25 26.85
N ASP A 27 -11.50 -13.75 25.65
CA ASP A 27 -11.99 -15.10 25.44
C ASP A 27 -10.85 -16.14 25.42
N ALA A 28 -11.16 -17.39 25.06
CA ALA A 28 -10.21 -18.49 25.02
C ALA A 28 -9.06 -18.27 24.01
N ASP A 29 -9.29 -17.48 22.95
CA ASP A 29 -8.28 -17.10 21.95
C ASP A 29 -7.50 -15.84 22.36
N GLY A 30 -7.82 -15.27 23.52
CA GLY A 30 -7.25 -14.02 24.01
C GLY A 30 -7.86 -12.78 23.36
N LYS A 31 -8.91 -12.93 22.54
CA LYS A 31 -9.54 -11.81 21.83
C LYS A 31 -10.44 -11.01 22.78
N THR A 32 -10.39 -9.69 22.64
CA THR A 32 -11.24 -8.76 23.39
C THR A 32 -12.51 -8.40 22.63
N ALA A 33 -13.44 -7.70 23.27
CA ALA A 33 -14.67 -7.21 22.65
C ALA A 33 -14.38 -6.32 21.43
N LEU A 34 -13.38 -5.44 21.52
CA LEU A 34 -12.93 -4.57 20.43
C LEU A 34 -12.48 -5.39 19.22
N MET A 35 -11.67 -6.42 19.41
CA MET A 35 -11.16 -7.25 18.30
C MET A 35 -12.31 -7.90 17.54
N TRP A 36 -13.30 -8.45 18.26
CA TRP A 36 -14.49 -9.04 17.67
C TRP A 36 -15.36 -8.01 16.94
N ALA A 37 -15.54 -6.82 17.52
CA ALA A 37 -16.29 -5.74 16.89
C ALA A 37 -15.63 -5.31 15.56
N VAL A 38 -14.30 -5.17 15.53
CA VAL A 38 -13.56 -4.84 14.30
C VAL A 38 -13.62 -5.97 13.27
N GLU A 39 -13.50 -7.22 13.70
CA GLU A 39 -13.57 -8.41 12.82
C GLU A 39 -14.93 -8.57 12.16
N ASN A 40 -16.01 -8.30 12.90
CA ASN A 40 -17.38 -8.38 12.39
C ASN A 40 -17.84 -7.10 11.65
N GLY A 41 -17.01 -6.05 11.60
CA GLY A 41 -17.35 -4.78 10.94
C GLY A 41 -18.32 -3.89 11.72
N HIS A 42 -18.47 -4.13 13.04
CA HIS A 42 -19.34 -3.35 13.93
C HIS A 42 -18.65 -2.06 14.38
N ASN A 43 -18.46 -1.14 13.43
CA ASN A 43 -17.62 0.05 13.61
C ASN A 43 -18.05 0.93 14.80
N ALA A 44 -19.35 1.11 15.03
CA ALA A 44 -19.84 1.93 16.15
C ALA A 44 -19.47 1.31 17.51
N VAL A 45 -19.57 0.00 17.64
CA VAL A 45 -19.14 -0.73 18.84
C VAL A 45 -17.62 -0.67 18.98
N ALA A 46 -16.88 -0.88 17.88
CA ALA A 46 -15.44 -0.81 17.89
C ALA A 46 -14.94 0.58 18.34
N LEU A 47 -15.48 1.67 17.76
CA LEU A 47 -15.15 3.04 18.14
C LEU A 47 -15.43 3.33 19.62
N GLU A 48 -16.55 2.84 20.14
CA GLU A 48 -16.86 2.95 21.56
C GLU A 48 -15.81 2.22 22.41
N LEU A 49 -15.29 1.08 21.98
CA LEU A 49 -14.32 0.29 22.75
C LEU A 49 -12.87 0.77 22.65
N VAL A 50 -12.51 1.59 21.65
CA VAL A 50 -11.12 2.05 21.42
C VAL A 50 -10.47 2.61 22.68
N SER A 51 -11.16 3.48 23.42
CA SER A 51 -10.57 4.15 24.58
C SER A 51 -10.26 3.20 25.75
N ALA A 52 -10.89 2.02 25.78
CA ALA A 52 -10.75 1.06 26.87
C ALA A 52 -9.88 -0.15 26.50
N GLU A 53 -9.89 -0.57 25.24
CA GLU A 53 -9.26 -1.84 24.84
C GLU A 53 -8.13 -1.69 23.80
N ALA A 54 -7.93 -0.51 23.21
CA ALA A 54 -6.85 -0.33 22.25
C ALA A 54 -5.48 -0.57 22.91
N GLY A 55 -4.64 -1.36 22.25
CA GLY A 55 -3.35 -1.79 22.75
C GLY A 55 -3.33 -3.19 23.36
N LEU A 56 -4.50 -3.81 23.57
CA LEU A 56 -4.58 -5.21 23.97
C LEU A 56 -4.30 -6.14 22.76
N VAL A 57 -3.71 -7.30 23.04
CA VAL A 57 -3.34 -8.32 22.04
C VAL A 57 -3.96 -9.68 22.37
N SER A 58 -4.33 -10.45 21.36
CA SER A 58 -4.76 -11.85 21.48
C SER A 58 -3.58 -12.80 21.70
N ASN A 59 -3.87 -14.09 21.89
CA ASN A 59 -2.85 -15.09 22.20
C ASN A 59 -1.83 -15.30 21.06
N ASP A 60 -2.23 -15.02 19.81
CA ASP A 60 -1.37 -15.01 18.62
C ASP A 60 -0.68 -13.64 18.36
N GLY A 61 -0.83 -12.70 19.30
CA GLY A 61 -0.30 -11.33 19.19
C GLY A 61 -1.08 -10.44 18.21
N SER A 62 -2.23 -10.86 17.70
CA SER A 62 -3.08 -10.00 16.87
C SER A 62 -3.71 -8.87 17.71
N PHE A 63 -4.00 -7.74 17.07
CA PHE A 63 -4.62 -6.55 17.67
C PHE A 63 -5.58 -5.88 16.69
N ALA A 64 -6.45 -4.99 17.19
CA ALA A 64 -7.59 -4.46 16.44
C ALA A 64 -7.16 -3.73 15.14
N LEU A 65 -6.06 -2.99 15.16
CA LEU A 65 -5.56 -2.24 14.01
C LEU A 65 -5.14 -3.16 12.85
N ILE A 66 -4.69 -4.40 13.09
CA ILE A 66 -4.40 -5.37 12.02
C ILE A 66 -5.67 -5.67 11.22
N THR A 67 -6.78 -5.94 11.91
CA THR A 67 -8.05 -6.28 11.26
C THR A 67 -8.65 -5.07 10.57
N ALA A 68 -8.60 -3.88 11.19
CA ALA A 68 -9.01 -2.64 10.55
C ALA A 68 -8.21 -2.37 9.26
N ALA A 69 -6.90 -2.63 9.29
CA ALA A 69 -5.99 -2.49 8.15
C ALA A 69 -6.30 -3.48 7.01
N LYS A 70 -6.60 -4.75 7.33
CA LYS A 70 -7.02 -5.76 6.34
C LYS A 70 -8.36 -5.42 5.69
N ASN A 71 -9.28 -4.83 6.47
CA ASN A 71 -10.60 -4.42 6.01
C ASN A 71 -10.60 -3.07 5.26
N GLY A 72 -9.48 -2.34 5.28
CA GLY A 72 -9.40 -1.02 4.65
C GLY A 72 -10.18 0.07 5.42
N ASN A 73 -10.51 -0.16 6.69
CA ASN A 73 -11.34 0.75 7.47
C ASN A 73 -10.51 1.95 7.98
N LEU A 74 -10.54 3.05 7.24
CA LEU A 74 -9.75 4.25 7.51
C LEU A 74 -10.13 4.92 8.85
N GLU A 75 -11.39 4.89 9.23
CA GLU A 75 -11.89 5.51 10.47
C GLU A 75 -11.32 4.78 11.71
N LEU A 76 -11.41 3.45 11.72
CA LEU A 76 -10.83 2.65 12.80
C LEU A 76 -9.30 2.72 12.80
N ILE A 77 -8.66 2.79 11.62
CA ILE A 77 -7.22 3.01 11.53
C ILE A 77 -6.84 4.32 12.25
N GLN A 78 -7.56 5.41 11.99
CA GLN A 78 -7.27 6.69 12.64
C GLN A 78 -7.46 6.62 14.15
N ALA A 79 -8.53 5.99 14.62
CA ALA A 79 -8.84 5.87 16.05
C ALA A 79 -7.84 4.98 16.82
N LEU A 80 -7.37 3.90 16.20
CA LEU A 80 -6.51 2.90 16.85
C LEU A 80 -5.02 3.24 16.77
N PHE A 81 -4.60 4.04 15.78
CA PHE A 81 -3.18 4.23 15.45
C PHE A 81 -2.33 4.72 16.63
N GLU A 82 -2.83 5.68 17.41
CA GLU A 82 -2.05 6.28 18.51
C GLU A 82 -1.65 5.27 19.59
N LYS A 83 -2.44 4.21 19.77
CA LYS A 83 -2.19 3.16 20.76
C LYS A 83 -1.52 1.93 20.13
N GLU A 84 -1.86 1.61 18.88
CA GLU A 84 -1.49 0.33 18.27
C GLU A 84 -0.49 0.44 17.10
N GLY A 85 -0.19 1.65 16.62
CA GLY A 85 0.66 1.85 15.42
C GLY A 85 2.09 1.32 15.56
N LYS A 86 2.59 1.23 16.80
CA LYS A 86 3.91 0.65 17.12
C LYS A 86 3.87 -0.84 17.45
N LEU A 87 2.69 -1.45 17.58
CA LEU A 87 2.55 -2.87 17.88
C LEU A 87 2.91 -3.73 16.67
N ARG A 88 3.33 -4.96 16.96
CA ARG A 88 3.67 -5.99 15.99
C ARG A 88 3.07 -7.31 16.44
N ASP A 89 2.59 -8.12 15.50
CA ASP A 89 2.07 -9.46 15.79
C ASP A 89 3.19 -10.44 16.15
N ALA A 90 2.85 -11.70 16.46
CA ALA A 90 3.83 -12.74 16.75
C ALA A 90 4.85 -12.99 15.61
N ASN A 91 4.52 -12.60 14.37
CA ASN A 91 5.41 -12.68 13.20
C ASN A 91 6.22 -11.39 12.98
N LYS A 92 6.21 -10.46 13.95
CA LYS A 92 6.85 -9.14 13.87
C LYS A 92 6.29 -8.25 12.75
N LEU A 93 5.06 -8.50 12.30
CA LEU A 93 4.40 -7.72 11.26
C LEU A 93 3.53 -6.62 11.86
N SER A 94 3.57 -5.42 11.24
CA SER A 94 2.71 -4.29 11.59
C SER A 94 1.37 -4.35 10.85
N ALA A 95 0.43 -3.50 11.25
CA ALA A 95 -0.82 -3.29 10.51
C ALA A 95 -0.60 -2.87 9.04
N LEU A 96 0.46 -2.10 8.74
CA LEU A 96 0.82 -1.72 7.38
C LEU A 96 1.20 -2.93 6.52
N ASN A 97 1.95 -3.89 7.09
CA ASN A 97 2.29 -5.12 6.39
C ASN A 97 1.03 -5.91 6.01
N HIS A 98 0.04 -5.96 6.92
CA HIS A 98 -1.23 -6.65 6.69
C HIS A 98 -2.12 -5.94 5.68
N ALA A 99 -2.25 -4.61 5.73
CA ALA A 99 -2.93 -3.82 4.68
C ALA A 99 -2.32 -4.08 3.30
N SER A 100 -0.98 -4.10 3.22
CA SER A 100 -0.27 -4.34 1.97
C SER A 100 -0.53 -5.75 1.42
N LYS A 101 -0.46 -6.79 2.28
CA LYS A 101 -0.79 -8.18 1.90
C LYS A 101 -2.23 -8.33 1.43
N ALA A 102 -3.16 -7.60 2.07
CA ALA A 102 -4.57 -7.57 1.72
C ALA A 102 -4.90 -6.67 0.51
N LYS A 103 -3.90 -6.01 -0.09
CA LYS A 103 -4.06 -5.06 -1.21
C LYS A 103 -4.97 -3.86 -0.87
N GLN A 104 -5.05 -3.48 0.40
CA GLN A 104 -5.76 -2.29 0.87
C GLN A 104 -4.87 -1.05 0.71
N PHE A 105 -4.76 -0.54 -0.52
CA PHE A 105 -3.80 0.51 -0.87
C PHE A 105 -3.99 1.82 -0.08
N GLU A 106 -5.24 2.28 0.12
CA GLU A 106 -5.48 3.54 0.83
C GLU A 106 -5.19 3.39 2.34
N ALA A 107 -5.55 2.25 2.94
CA ALA A 107 -5.20 1.95 4.34
C ALA A 107 -3.68 1.87 4.53
N ALA A 108 -2.97 1.21 3.61
CA ALA A 108 -1.51 1.14 3.63
C ALA A 108 -0.88 2.53 3.51
N LYS A 109 -1.43 3.40 2.66
CA LYS A 109 -0.98 4.78 2.51
C LYS A 109 -1.20 5.60 3.80
N VAL A 110 -2.40 5.54 4.40
CA VAL A 110 -2.71 6.26 5.65
C VAL A 110 -1.82 5.79 6.80
N LEU A 111 -1.68 4.47 6.98
CA LEU A 111 -0.82 3.89 8.01
C LEU A 111 0.63 4.34 7.85
N ARG A 112 1.14 4.35 6.62
CA ARG A 112 2.50 4.82 6.33
C ARG A 112 2.71 6.28 6.71
N LEU A 113 1.78 7.16 6.32
CA LEU A 113 1.86 8.58 6.64
C LEU A 113 1.87 8.80 8.15
N LYS A 114 0.96 8.15 8.87
CA LYS A 114 0.91 8.22 10.33
C LYS A 114 2.17 7.65 11.00
N THR A 115 2.74 6.56 10.47
CA THR A 115 4.03 6.05 10.97
C THR A 115 5.11 7.11 10.83
N ILE A 116 5.22 7.75 9.65
CA ILE A 116 6.21 8.82 9.39
C ILE A 116 6.01 10.02 10.33
N GLU A 117 4.76 10.44 10.57
CA GLU A 117 4.43 11.55 11.47
C GLU A 117 4.86 11.29 12.92
N THR A 118 4.95 10.03 13.34
CA THR A 118 5.37 9.64 14.70
C THR A 118 6.85 9.28 14.83
N MET A 119 7.63 9.36 13.74
CA MET A 119 9.08 9.16 13.77
C MET A 119 9.76 10.35 14.44
N ASP A 120 10.82 10.09 15.21
CA ASP A 120 11.67 11.15 15.70
C ASP A 120 12.51 11.76 14.57
N ALA A 121 13.11 12.93 14.85
CA ALA A 121 13.86 13.68 13.84
C ALA A 121 15.08 12.91 13.30
N THR A 122 15.70 12.06 14.12
CA THR A 122 16.89 11.29 13.70
C THR A 122 16.51 10.15 12.76
N MET A 123 15.45 9.40 13.07
CA MET A 123 14.91 8.37 12.19
C MET A 123 14.34 8.96 10.89
N LEU A 124 13.71 10.14 10.95
CA LEU A 124 13.23 10.84 9.76
C LEU A 124 14.38 11.28 8.86
N GLU A 125 15.48 11.75 9.44
CA GLU A 125 16.67 12.13 8.68
C GLU A 125 17.37 10.92 8.06
N GLN A 126 17.50 9.81 8.80
CA GLN A 126 17.98 8.54 8.25
C GLN A 126 17.10 8.05 7.09
N LEU A 127 15.78 8.15 7.22
CA LEU A 127 14.84 7.83 6.15
C LEU A 127 15.08 8.72 4.93
N ARG A 128 15.22 10.04 5.12
CA ARG A 128 15.50 10.99 4.04
C ARG A 128 16.79 10.65 3.32
N GLN A 129 17.87 10.37 4.05
CA GLN A 129 19.16 9.98 3.50
C GLN A 129 19.07 8.67 2.71
N ARG A 130 18.38 7.67 3.26
CA ARG A 130 18.15 6.39 2.59
C ARG A 130 17.34 6.53 1.31
N VAL A 131 16.29 7.35 1.35
CA VAL A 131 15.49 7.69 0.17
C VAL A 131 16.37 8.43 -0.84
N ALA A 132 17.12 9.46 -0.44
CA ALA A 132 18.01 10.20 -1.34
C ALA A 132 19.08 9.30 -1.98
N ALA A 133 19.72 8.43 -1.20
CA ALA A 133 20.74 7.49 -1.69
C ALA A 133 20.16 6.53 -2.72
N THR A 134 18.99 5.95 -2.43
CA THR A 134 18.31 5.06 -3.37
C THR A 134 17.84 5.77 -4.63
N TYR A 135 17.29 6.99 -4.53
CA TYR A 135 16.96 7.81 -5.70
C TYR A 135 18.20 8.13 -6.53
N THR A 136 19.33 8.43 -5.89
CA THR A 136 20.61 8.70 -6.56
C THR A 136 21.13 7.46 -7.27
N GLU A 137 21.10 6.30 -6.62
CA GLU A 137 21.52 5.04 -7.22
C GLU A 137 20.61 4.61 -8.38
N MET A 138 19.29 4.79 -8.22
CA MET A 138 18.32 4.60 -9.29
C MET A 138 18.59 5.54 -10.48
N ALA A 139 18.86 6.82 -10.22
CA ALA A 139 19.18 7.79 -11.26
C ALA A 139 20.44 7.36 -12.03
N LYS A 140 21.51 6.97 -11.33
CA LYS A 140 22.75 6.43 -11.93
C LYS A 140 22.48 5.18 -12.79
N LYS A 141 21.76 4.20 -12.27
CA LYS A 141 21.41 2.96 -13.01
C LYS A 141 20.50 3.25 -14.21
N SER A 142 19.58 4.22 -14.11
CA SER A 142 18.73 4.65 -15.21
C SER A 142 19.55 5.33 -16.33
N GLN A 143 20.53 6.14 -15.95
CA GLN A 143 21.44 6.81 -16.89
C GLN A 143 22.34 5.79 -17.61
N GLN A 144 22.87 4.80 -16.89
CA GLN A 144 23.62 3.66 -17.47
C GLN A 144 22.76 2.80 -18.40
N ALA A 145 21.46 2.69 -18.12
CA ALA A 145 20.51 1.97 -18.95
C ALA A 145 19.95 2.82 -20.12
N GLU A 146 20.56 3.97 -20.42
CA GLU A 146 20.15 4.92 -21.48
C GLU A 146 18.67 5.35 -21.40
N VAL A 147 18.14 5.46 -20.19
CA VAL A 147 16.76 5.89 -19.95
C VAL A 147 16.68 7.42 -20.15
N LYS A 148 16.11 7.85 -21.27
CA LYS A 148 15.94 9.28 -21.61
C LYS A 148 14.94 9.97 -20.65
N SER A 149 15.15 11.26 -20.39
CA SER A 149 14.35 12.13 -19.48
C SER A 149 12.83 12.04 -19.63
N HIS A 150 12.35 11.74 -20.84
CA HIS A 150 10.93 11.57 -21.15
C HIS A 150 10.31 10.32 -20.51
N ASN A 151 11.11 9.41 -19.91
CA ASN A 151 10.61 8.23 -19.20
C ASN A 151 10.31 8.48 -17.72
N MET A 152 10.68 9.63 -17.14
CA MET A 152 10.61 9.86 -15.69
C MET A 152 9.21 9.70 -15.08
N ALA A 153 8.12 9.88 -15.84
CA ALA A 153 6.78 9.59 -15.31
C ALA A 153 6.40 8.10 -15.31
N ILE A 154 6.97 7.25 -16.18
CA ILE A 154 6.90 5.78 -16.05
C ILE A 154 7.59 5.35 -14.76
N PHE A 155 8.66 6.07 -14.42
CA PHE A 155 9.34 5.87 -13.16
C PHE A 155 8.54 6.35 -11.95
N ARG A 156 7.45 7.13 -12.08
CA ARG A 156 6.68 7.62 -10.91
C ARG A 156 6.02 6.49 -10.12
N SER A 157 5.27 5.61 -10.79
CA SER A 157 4.66 4.44 -10.11
C SER A 157 5.73 3.45 -9.61
N PHE A 158 6.88 3.41 -10.29
CA PHE A 158 8.06 2.67 -9.84
C PHE A 158 8.70 3.31 -8.59
N PHE A 159 8.82 4.65 -8.54
CA PHE A 159 9.32 5.42 -7.41
C PHE A 159 8.37 5.31 -6.23
N GLU A 160 7.05 5.28 -6.45
CA GLU A 160 6.05 5.02 -5.43
C GLU A 160 6.14 3.58 -4.89
N ALA A 161 6.31 2.57 -5.75
CA ALA A 161 6.50 1.19 -5.34
C ALA A 161 7.84 0.97 -4.59
N PHE A 162 8.89 1.64 -5.04
CA PHE A 162 10.21 1.56 -4.44
C PHE A 162 10.30 2.35 -3.14
N TYR A 163 9.67 3.53 -3.06
CA TYR A 163 9.41 4.27 -1.82
C TYR A 163 8.58 3.41 -0.86
N SER A 164 7.58 2.69 -1.38
CA SER A 164 6.80 1.74 -0.60
C SER A 164 7.67 0.65 0.04
N LEU A 165 8.62 0.11 -0.73
CA LEU A 165 9.60 -0.88 -0.30
C LEU A 165 10.63 -0.30 0.68
N SER A 166 11.14 0.91 0.46
CA SER A 166 12.16 1.52 1.32
C SER A 166 11.61 1.87 2.71
N CYS A 167 10.34 2.31 2.81
CA CYS A 167 9.74 2.46 4.15
C CYS A 167 9.25 1.14 4.77
N SER A 168 9.15 0.03 4.03
CA SER A 168 8.82 -1.27 4.66
C SER A 168 9.88 -1.76 5.66
N GLY A 169 11.12 -1.24 5.54
CA GLY A 169 12.19 -1.48 6.52
C GLY A 169 12.02 -0.69 7.82
N ILE A 170 11.30 0.43 7.77
CA ILE A 170 10.93 1.19 8.97
C ILE A 170 9.94 0.38 9.80
N ASP A 171 9.02 -0.32 9.15
CA ASP A 171 7.97 -1.10 9.85
C ASP A 171 8.55 -2.27 10.65
N GLN A 172 9.66 -2.88 10.22
CA GLN A 172 10.22 -4.06 10.89
C GLN A 172 11.31 -3.74 11.92
N GLY A 173 11.74 -2.47 12.03
CA GLY A 173 13.01 -2.14 12.71
C GLY A 173 14.21 -2.90 12.10
N ALA A 174 14.03 -3.45 10.89
CA ALA A 174 15.00 -4.28 10.21
C ALA A 174 15.65 -3.44 9.13
N GLU A 175 16.97 -3.38 9.17
CA GLU A 175 17.76 -2.94 8.04
C GLU A 175 17.41 -3.83 6.83
N ILE A 176 16.63 -3.33 5.88
CA ILE A 176 16.62 -3.96 4.55
C ILE A 176 18.07 -3.89 4.07
N SER A 177 18.72 -5.03 3.89
CA SER A 177 20.11 -5.03 3.45
C SER A 177 20.23 -4.38 2.07
N GLU A 178 21.35 -3.71 1.82
CA GLU A 178 21.66 -3.12 0.51
C GLU A 178 21.52 -4.16 -0.62
N GLU A 179 21.82 -5.42 -0.33
CA GLU A 179 21.65 -6.55 -1.24
C GLU A 179 20.19 -6.85 -1.60
N GLN A 180 19.28 -6.89 -0.61
CA GLN A 180 17.85 -7.13 -0.85
C GLN A 180 17.20 -5.99 -1.64
N LEU A 181 17.64 -4.77 -1.36
CA LEU A 181 17.23 -3.57 -2.07
C LEU A 181 17.68 -3.61 -3.53
N ASN A 182 18.96 -3.95 -3.75
CA ASN A 182 19.54 -4.09 -5.09
C ASN A 182 18.90 -5.20 -5.91
N LYS A 183 18.59 -6.35 -5.30
CA LYS A 183 17.89 -7.45 -5.98
C LYS A 183 16.48 -7.05 -6.43
N SER A 184 15.77 -6.30 -5.60
CA SER A 184 14.43 -5.79 -5.91
C SER A 184 14.48 -4.72 -7.01
N LEU A 185 15.50 -3.85 -6.99
CA LEU A 185 15.78 -2.86 -8.03
C LEU A 185 16.06 -3.51 -9.38
N GLU A 186 16.97 -4.49 -9.43
CA GLU A 186 17.32 -5.15 -10.70
C GLU A 186 16.14 -5.89 -11.32
N LYS A 187 15.31 -6.55 -10.51
CA LYS A 187 14.09 -7.20 -10.98
C LYS A 187 13.13 -6.19 -11.63
N CYS A 188 12.92 -5.04 -10.98
CA CYS A 188 12.02 -4.00 -11.49
C CYS A 188 12.59 -3.28 -12.72
N LEU A 189 13.89 -2.94 -12.71
CA LEU A 189 14.58 -2.39 -13.88
C LEU A 189 14.55 -3.36 -15.06
N GLY A 190 14.62 -4.66 -14.82
CA GLY A 190 14.43 -5.70 -15.85
C GLY A 190 13.07 -5.63 -16.52
N GLU A 191 11.98 -5.46 -15.75
CA GLU A 191 10.62 -5.32 -16.30
C GLU A 191 10.44 -3.99 -17.06
N ILE A 192 11.03 -2.89 -16.55
CA ILE A 192 11.02 -1.60 -17.25
C ILE A 192 11.83 -1.68 -18.54
N ARG A 193 13.00 -2.33 -18.54
CA ARG A 193 13.80 -2.57 -19.76
C ARG A 193 12.99 -3.34 -20.81
N LYS A 194 12.22 -4.37 -20.41
CA LYS A 194 11.31 -5.08 -21.32
C LYS A 194 10.23 -4.17 -21.90
N LEU A 195 9.66 -3.27 -21.09
CA LEU A 195 8.68 -2.28 -21.54
C LEU A 195 9.30 -1.27 -22.52
N LEU A 196 10.47 -0.74 -22.18
CA LEU A 196 11.18 0.29 -22.96
C LEU A 196 11.86 -0.23 -24.23
N ASN A 197 12.17 -1.53 -24.30
CA ASN A 197 12.71 -2.20 -25.47
C ASN A 197 11.63 -2.72 -26.43
N SER A 198 10.35 -2.49 -26.13
CA SER A 198 9.30 -2.59 -27.15
C SER A 198 9.53 -1.51 -28.23
N LYS A 199 9.15 -1.77 -29.49
CA LYS A 199 9.37 -0.85 -30.63
C LYS A 199 9.01 0.59 -30.23
N LYS A 200 9.98 1.51 -30.25
CA LYS A 200 9.78 2.91 -29.86
C LYS A 200 9.10 3.68 -30.98
N TYR A 201 7.87 4.12 -30.74
CA TYR A 201 7.15 5.02 -31.62
C TYR A 201 7.35 6.45 -31.13
N THR A 202 7.88 7.31 -32.00
CA THR A 202 8.10 8.73 -31.68
C THR A 202 6.83 9.57 -31.87
N LYS A 203 5.85 9.04 -32.60
CA LYS A 203 4.56 9.67 -32.89
C LYS A 203 3.45 8.64 -32.74
N CYS A 204 2.29 9.08 -32.26
CA CYS A 204 1.08 8.28 -32.20
C CYS A 204 0.80 7.69 -33.59
N VAL A 205 0.63 6.37 -33.67
CA VAL A 205 0.42 5.66 -34.94
C VAL A 205 -0.90 6.03 -35.62
N LYS A 206 -1.86 6.55 -34.84
CA LYS A 206 -3.17 7.00 -35.34
C LYS A 206 -3.14 8.44 -35.83
N CYS A 207 -2.86 9.43 -34.99
CA CYS A 207 -2.89 10.84 -35.42
C CYS A 207 -1.59 11.33 -36.07
N ARG A 208 -0.45 10.66 -35.86
CA ARG A 208 0.89 11.06 -36.34
C ARG A 208 1.34 12.47 -35.91
N THR A 209 0.60 13.11 -35.02
CA THR A 209 0.87 14.46 -34.52
C THR A 209 1.37 14.41 -33.08
N ASN A 210 0.57 13.83 -32.18
CA ASN A 210 0.90 13.78 -30.76
C ASN A 210 1.91 12.66 -30.48
N ALA A 211 2.75 12.85 -29.46
CA ALA A 211 3.54 11.76 -28.91
C ALA A 211 2.58 10.67 -28.38
N PRO A 212 2.89 9.38 -28.58
CA PRO A 212 2.13 8.34 -27.90
C PRO A 212 2.29 8.53 -26.39
N ASN A 213 1.27 8.22 -25.60
CA ASN A 213 1.29 8.27 -24.13
C ASN A 213 0.40 7.14 -23.53
N LEU A 214 0.01 6.15 -24.36
CA LEU A 214 -0.75 4.97 -23.94
C LEU A 214 0.02 3.67 -24.23
N VAL A 215 0.10 2.81 -23.23
CA VAL A 215 0.58 1.43 -23.33
C VAL A 215 -0.62 0.48 -23.46
N CYS A 216 -0.62 -0.33 -24.51
CA CYS A 216 -1.64 -1.35 -24.75
C CYS A 216 -1.33 -2.60 -23.91
N MET A 217 -2.19 -2.99 -22.97
CA MET A 217 -2.03 -4.21 -22.16
C MET A 217 -2.83 -5.38 -22.73
N PRO A 218 -2.30 -6.63 -22.75
CA PRO A 218 -1.05 -7.07 -22.14
C PRO A 218 0.16 -7.02 -23.09
N CYS A 219 -0.01 -6.60 -24.35
CA CYS A 219 1.05 -6.66 -25.35
C CYS A 219 2.18 -5.64 -25.16
N LYS A 220 2.00 -4.68 -24.24
CA LYS A 220 2.98 -3.69 -23.81
C LYS A 220 3.46 -2.72 -24.91
N HIS A 221 2.67 -2.57 -25.98
CA HIS A 221 3.01 -1.67 -27.08
C HIS A 221 2.61 -0.23 -26.78
N TYR A 222 3.58 0.67 -26.87
CA TYR A 222 3.44 2.11 -26.59
C TYR A 222 3.30 2.92 -27.87
N VAL A 223 2.07 3.06 -28.37
CA VAL A 223 1.82 3.46 -29.77
C VAL A 223 0.74 4.50 -30.00
N LEU A 224 -0.09 4.80 -29.01
CA LEU A 224 -1.22 5.73 -29.14
C LEU A 224 -1.08 6.91 -28.19
N CYS A 225 -1.55 8.09 -28.58
CA CYS A 225 -1.82 9.19 -27.65
C CYS A 225 -3.18 9.02 -26.98
N LYS A 226 -3.41 9.76 -25.89
CA LYS A 226 -4.59 9.68 -25.03
C LYS A 226 -5.88 9.89 -25.81
N ASP A 227 -5.89 10.92 -26.66
CA ASP A 227 -7.06 11.26 -27.46
C ASP A 227 -7.36 10.14 -28.46
N CYS A 228 -6.33 9.65 -29.15
CA CYS A 228 -6.46 8.56 -30.10
C CYS A 228 -6.86 7.22 -29.47
N GLY A 229 -6.49 6.98 -28.20
CA GLY A 229 -6.83 5.77 -27.46
C GLY A 229 -8.29 5.68 -27.06
N LYS A 230 -8.94 6.81 -26.77
CA LYS A 230 -10.38 6.87 -26.49
C LYS A 230 -11.20 6.39 -27.69
N ASP A 231 -10.69 6.66 -28.88
CA ASP A 231 -11.32 6.31 -30.15
C ASP A 231 -10.97 4.89 -30.64
N VAL A 232 -10.36 4.04 -29.81
CA VAL A 232 -10.09 2.63 -30.18
C VAL A 232 -11.30 1.78 -29.82
N THR A 233 -12.26 1.72 -30.75
CA THR A 233 -13.54 1.01 -30.58
C THR A 233 -13.39 -0.50 -30.42
N ASN A 234 -12.44 -1.13 -31.12
CA ASN A 234 -12.28 -2.59 -31.09
C ASN A 234 -11.30 -3.08 -30.00
N LYS A 235 -10.71 -2.17 -29.21
CA LYS A 235 -9.62 -2.48 -28.27
C LYS A 235 -8.57 -3.42 -28.88
N ILE A 236 -8.05 -3.10 -30.07
CA ILE A 236 -6.97 -3.86 -30.71
C ILE A 236 -5.72 -2.99 -30.73
N CYS A 237 -4.57 -3.59 -30.40
CA CYS A 237 -3.29 -2.90 -30.44
C CYS A 237 -2.88 -2.65 -31.90
N PRO A 238 -2.69 -1.40 -32.35
CA PRO A 238 -2.35 -1.11 -33.74
C PRO A 238 -0.96 -1.61 -34.18
N ALA A 239 -0.10 -2.00 -33.24
CA ALA A 239 1.24 -2.48 -33.54
C ALA A 239 1.32 -4.00 -33.75
N CYS A 240 0.51 -4.78 -33.04
CA CYS A 240 0.59 -6.25 -33.06
C CYS A 240 -0.75 -6.95 -33.29
N ASN A 241 -1.83 -6.20 -33.49
CA ASN A 241 -3.19 -6.71 -33.71
C ASN A 241 -3.72 -7.64 -32.60
N LYS A 242 -3.12 -7.62 -31.40
CA LYS A 242 -3.63 -8.35 -30.23
C LYS A 242 -4.72 -7.56 -29.51
N PRO A 243 -5.68 -8.25 -28.86
CA PRO A 243 -6.65 -7.60 -27.98
C PRO A 243 -5.96 -6.79 -26.89
N VAL A 244 -6.56 -5.64 -26.57
CA VAL A 244 -6.17 -4.75 -25.50
C VAL A 244 -7.22 -4.86 -24.41
N GLU A 245 -6.83 -5.36 -23.25
CA GLU A 245 -7.73 -5.43 -22.10
C GLU A 245 -7.88 -4.04 -21.48
N GLU A 246 -6.74 -3.35 -21.34
CA GLU A 246 -6.62 -2.04 -20.72
C GLU A 246 -5.59 -1.16 -21.46
N PHE A 247 -5.91 0.13 -21.57
CA PHE A 247 -4.94 1.15 -21.96
C PHE A 247 -4.39 1.81 -20.71
N MET A 248 -3.10 1.63 -20.46
CA MET A 248 -2.41 2.29 -19.38
C MET A 248 -1.83 3.61 -19.89
N GLU A 249 -2.31 4.73 -19.36
CA GLU A 249 -1.73 6.04 -19.63
C GLU A 249 -0.42 6.19 -18.87
N VAL A 250 0.63 6.45 -19.62
CA VAL A 250 1.94 6.85 -19.12
C VAL A 250 2.10 8.29 -19.60
N PHE A 251 2.30 9.24 -18.69
CA PHE A 251 2.39 10.70 -18.94
C PHE A 251 1.05 11.46 -19.09
N LYS A 252 0.92 12.60 -18.39
CA LYS A 252 -0.07 13.67 -18.66
C LYS A 252 0.51 14.69 -19.62
#